data_AF-A0A842X5S5-F1
#
_entry.id   AF-A0A842X5S5-F1
#
_cell.length_a   1.000
_cell.length_b   1.000
_cell.length_c   1.000
_cell.angle_alpha   90.00
_cell.angle_beta   90.00
_cell.angle_gamma   90.00
#
_symmetry.space_group_name_H-M   'P 1'
#
loop_
_entity.id
_entity.type
_entity.pdbx_description
1 polymer ?
#
loop_
_entity_poly.entity_id
_entity_poly.type
_entity_poly.pdbx_seq_one_letter_code
_entity_poly.pdbx_strand_id
1 'polypeptide(L)' 'MDEEGGRPEREMHEAVCSKCGKPCKVPFKPTEGRPVYCRDCYRPRRPRF' A
#
# COMPACT_ATOMS: atom_id res chain seq x y z
N MET A 1 -9.44 -27.66 17.80
CA MET A 1 -10.24 -26.50 18.23
C MET A 1 -9.27 -25.56 18.92
N ASP A 2 -8.63 -24.67 18.17
CA ASP A 2 -9.07 -23.33 17.74
C ASP A 2 -8.19 -22.34 18.54
N GLU A 3 -7.41 -21.48 17.89
CA GLU A 3 -7.46 -20.01 18.07
C GLU A 3 -6.25 -19.29 17.42
N GLU A 4 -6.53 -18.77 16.23
CA GLU A 4 -6.15 -17.43 15.77
C GLU A 4 -4.70 -16.97 15.91
N GLY A 5 -3.92 -17.32 14.89
CA GLY A 5 -2.81 -16.47 14.43
C GLY A 5 -3.35 -15.09 14.02
N GLY A 6 -3.44 -14.18 14.99
CA GLY A 6 -3.79 -12.77 14.81
C GLY A 6 -2.84 -12.12 13.82
N ARG A 7 -3.26 -12.02 12.57
CA ARG A 7 -2.52 -11.30 11.53
C ARG A 7 -2.52 -9.84 11.98
N PRO A 8 -1.37 -9.16 12.13
CA PRO A 8 -1.37 -7.76 12.48
C PRO A 8 -2.21 -7.03 11.44
N GLU A 9 -3.26 -6.34 11.91
CA GLU A 9 -4.13 -5.55 11.07
C GLU A 9 -3.25 -4.54 10.34
N ARG A 10 -3.14 -4.69 9.02
CA ARG A 10 -2.23 -3.89 8.22
C ARG A 10 -2.76 -2.47 8.26
N GLU A 11 -2.10 -1.60 9.01
CA GLU A 11 -2.48 -0.19 9.08
C GLU A 11 -2.43 0.41 7.67
N MET A 12 -3.60 0.80 7.16
CA MET A 12 -3.76 1.42 5.86
C MET A 12 -3.71 2.93 6.05
N HIS A 13 -2.70 3.58 5.50
CA HIS A 13 -2.56 5.03 5.53
C HIS A 13 -3.19 5.67 4.30
N GLU A 14 -3.85 6.82 4.49
CA GLU A 14 -4.38 7.62 3.39
C GLU A 14 -3.25 8.40 2.72
N ALA A 15 -3.19 8.33 1.40
CA ALA A 15 -2.18 9.00 0.60
C ALA A 15 -2.72 9.40 -0.78
N VAL A 16 -2.07 10.39 -1.40
CA VAL A 16 -2.43 10.87 -2.74
C VAL A 16 -1.47 10.29 -3.76
N CYS A 17 -2.00 9.69 -4.83
CA CYS A 17 -1.18 9.13 -5.89
C CYS A 17 -0.41 10.23 -6.63
N SER A 18 0.92 10.20 -6.60
CA SER A 18 1.79 11.17 -7.29
C SER A 18 1.71 11.07 -8.82
N LYS A 19 1.12 10.00 -9.37
CA LYS A 19 0.94 9.84 -10.83
C LYS A 19 -0.39 10.39 -11.34
N CYS A 20 -1.49 10.13 -10.64
CA CYS A 20 -2.85 10.47 -11.10
C CYS A 20 -3.59 11.46 -10.19
N GLY A 21 -3.04 11.82 -9.03
CA GLY A 21 -3.62 12.78 -8.08
C GLY A 21 -4.81 12.24 -7.27
N LYS A 22 -5.17 10.97 -7.40
CA LYS A 22 -6.32 10.39 -6.70
C LYS A 22 -5.99 9.97 -5.27
N PRO A 23 -6.92 10.13 -4.30
CA PRO A 23 -6.77 9.59 -2.96
C PRO A 23 -6.80 8.06 -2.98
N CYS A 24 -5.90 7.42 -2.23
CA CYS A 24 -5.79 5.98 -2.13
C CYS A 24 -5.30 5.55 -0.74
N LYS A 25 -5.55 4.29 -0.38
CA LYS A 25 -5.09 3.71 0.88
C LYS A 25 -3.90 2.78 0.62
N VAL A 26 -2.80 3.03 1.31
CA VAL A 26 -1.54 2.29 1.13
C VAL A 26 -1.09 1.65 2.45
N PRO A 27 -0.50 0.45 2.41
CA PRO A 27 -0.05 -0.26 3.62
C PRO A 27 1.31 0.26 4.13
N PHE A 28 1.72 1.45 3.72
CA PHE A 28 3.00 2.07 4.08
C PHE A 28 2.76 3.55 4.37
N LYS A 29 3.51 4.11 5.32
CA LYS A 29 3.40 5.52 5.68
C LYS A 29 3.93 6.40 4.54
N PRO A 30 3.13 7.32 3.97
CA PRO A 30 3.61 8.26 2.97
C PRO A 30 4.72 9.11 3.59
N THR A 31 5.86 9.20 2.92
CA THR A 31 7.04 9.96 3.38
C THR A 31 7.31 11.12 2.43
N GLU A 32 7.59 12.29 2.97
CA GLU A 32 8.01 13.46 2.19
C GLU A 32 9.33 13.13 1.49
N GLY A 33 9.26 12.89 0.18
CA GLY A 33 10.40 12.50 -0.66
C GLY A 33 10.21 11.19 -1.43
N ARG A 34 9.24 10.32 -1.08
CA ARG A 34 8.91 9.12 -1.86
C ARG A 34 7.54 9.26 -2.54
N PRO A 35 7.46 9.12 -3.87
CA PRO A 35 6.20 9.22 -4.57
C PRO A 35 5.30 8.02 -4.20
N VAL A 36 4.05 8.33 -3.87
CA VAL A 36 3.05 7.32 -3.54
C VAL A 36 2.28 6.97 -4.81
N TYR A 37 2.04 5.68 -5.05
CA TYR A 37 1.28 5.23 -6.20
C TYR A 37 0.10 4.38 -5.76
N CYS A 38 -1.09 4.69 -6.28
CA CYS A 38 -2.26 3.84 -6.08
C CYS A 38 -2.07 2.48 -6.76
N ARG A 39 -2.90 1.50 -6.41
CA ARG A 39 -2.77 0.12 -6.91
C ARG A 39 -2.85 0.01 -8.45
N ASP A 40 -3.57 0.91 -9.11
CA ASP A 40 -3.64 1.00 -10.56
C ASP A 40 -2.36 1.57 -11.19
N CYS A 41 -1.73 2.55 -10.52
CA CYS A 41 -0.50 3.19 -11.01
C CYS A 41 0.75 2.40 -10.61
N TYR A 42 0.68 1.72 -9.47
CA TYR A 42 1.72 0.86 -8.93
C TYR A 42 1.72 -0.47 -9.68
N ARG A 43 2.68 -0.65 -10.58
CA ARG A 43 2.85 -1.90 -11.31
C ARG A 43 3.89 -2.75 -10.58
N PRO A 44 3.49 -3.74 -9.75
CA PRO A 44 4.45 -4.65 -9.16
C PRO A 44 5.10 -5.43 -10.29
N ARG A 45 6.39 -5.15 -10.54
CA ARG A 45 7.24 -6.07 -11.29
C ARG A 45 7.33 -7.32 -10.41
N ARG A 46 6.43 -8.28 -10.58
CA ARG A 46 6.54 -9.58 -9.92
C ARG A 46 7.86 -10.21 -10.40
N PRO A 47 8.88 -10.42 -9.55
CA PRO A 47 9.88 -11.41 -9.88
C PRO A 47 9.15 -12.75 -9.87
N ARG A 48 8.97 -13.31 -11.06
CA ARG A 48 8.54 -14.70 -11.24
C ARG A 48 9.82 -15.52 -11.22
N PHE A 49 10.16 -16.07 -10.07
CA PHE A 49 11.10 -17.17 -9.94
C PHE A 49 10.44 -18.22 -9.05
#